data_AF-A0A6H9WNR3-F1
#
_entry.id   AF-A0A6H9WNR3-F1
#
_cell.length_a   1.000
_cell.length_b   1.000
_cell.length_c   1.000
_cell.angle_alpha   90.00
_cell.angle_beta   90.00
_cell.angle_gamma   90.00
#
_symmetry.space_group_name_H-M   'P 1'
#
loop_
_entity.id
_entity.type
_entity.pdbx_description
1 polymer ?
#
loop_
_entity_poly.entity_id
_entity_poly.type
_entity_poly.pdbx_seq_one_letter_code
_entity_poly.pdbx_strand_id
1 'polypeptide(L)'
;MPSAYEHARRELLSRGAVTLPGAPPGWSTLLHVLIWLLLAMTVVVAIGLPIGLVVAIANGVAVHPIAFAAPLGGVGLVALVIVLLRSHRRFREAQRMAVTFAPQGLTVRGIGPIPWHDVYPPSHQLVPSQYDSGYERRAVMPLTASGLQNVSRLAPAHRKLLGPTSGGLLTGGQRTESIHVPSAAAMGTEEMMRLCALAHQLYGQGGRRG
;
A
#
# COMPACT_ATOMS: atom_id res chain seq x y z
N MET A 1 -2.62 -1.12 31.40
CA MET A 1 -2.99 -2.18 30.43
C MET A 1 -1.71 -2.65 29.74
N PRO A 2 -1.51 -3.96 29.50
CA PRO A 2 -0.31 -4.43 28.80
C PRO A 2 -0.28 -3.86 27.38
N SER A 3 0.90 -3.49 26.89
CA SER A 3 1.02 -3.00 25.50
C SER A 3 0.66 -4.10 24.50
N ALA A 4 0.21 -3.71 23.31
CA ALA A 4 -0.08 -4.66 22.23
C ALA A 4 1.13 -5.55 21.90
N TYR A 5 2.34 -4.99 22.03
CA TYR A 5 3.60 -5.72 21.92
C TYR A 5 3.72 -6.88 22.91
N GLU A 6 3.45 -6.66 24.20
CA GLU A 6 3.59 -7.72 25.21
C GLU A 6 2.55 -8.84 25.03
N HIS A 7 1.37 -8.53 24.49
CA HIS A 7 0.41 -9.55 24.09
C HIS A 7 0.89 -10.35 22.88
N ALA A 8 1.32 -9.67 21.81
CA ALA A 8 1.81 -10.33 20.60
C ALA A 8 3.06 -11.19 20.86
N ARG A 9 3.98 -10.70 21.69
CA ARG A 9 5.17 -11.42 22.14
C ARG A 9 4.82 -12.70 22.89
N ARG A 10 3.90 -12.61 23.86
CA ARG A 10 3.45 -13.79 24.63
C ARG A 10 2.76 -14.80 23.73
N GLU A 11 1.94 -14.34 22.79
CA GLU A 11 1.28 -15.22 21.84
C GLU A 11 2.28 -15.91 20.91
N LEU A 12 3.26 -15.17 20.38
CA LEU A 12 4.32 -15.73 19.55
C LEU A 12 5.15 -16.80 20.29
N LEU A 13 5.50 -16.54 21.55
CA LEU A 13 6.29 -17.47 22.37
C LEU A 13 5.50 -18.72 22.79
N SER A 14 4.19 -18.60 23.01
CA SER A 14 3.36 -19.70 23.49
C SER A 14 2.77 -20.56 22.36
N ARG A 15 2.33 -19.94 21.26
CA ARG A 15 1.68 -20.62 20.14
C ARG A 15 2.61 -20.84 18.94
N GLY A 16 3.76 -20.18 18.91
CA GLY A 16 4.66 -20.19 17.76
C GLY A 16 4.17 -19.35 16.58
N ALA A 17 3.00 -18.73 16.67
CA ALA A 17 2.46 -17.86 15.64
C ALA A 17 1.61 -16.74 16.25
N VAL A 18 1.62 -15.57 15.61
CA VAL A 18 0.75 -14.44 15.98
C VAL A 18 0.19 -13.78 14.72
N THR A 19 -1.10 -13.47 14.77
CA THR A 19 -1.82 -12.79 13.68
C THR A 19 -2.24 -11.41 14.16
N LEU A 20 -1.74 -10.37 13.50
CA LEU A 20 -2.02 -8.98 13.86
C LEU A 20 -2.89 -8.31 12.78
N PRO A 21 -3.91 -7.53 13.15
CA PRO A 21 -4.71 -6.78 12.19
C PRO A 21 -3.84 -5.71 11.51
N GLY A 22 -3.88 -5.65 10.18
CA GLY A 22 -3.14 -4.66 9.41
C GLY A 22 -3.62 -3.23 9.68
N ALA A 23 -2.69 -2.28 9.80
CA ALA A 23 -3.01 -0.86 9.92
C ALA A 23 -3.11 -0.19 8.54
N PRO A 24 -4.22 0.51 8.21
CA PRO A 24 -4.19 1.45 7.10
C PRO A 24 -3.30 2.66 7.45
N PRO A 25 -2.56 3.23 6.50
CA PRO A 25 -1.79 4.45 6.72
C PRO A 25 -2.71 5.62 7.08
N GLY A 26 -2.32 6.44 8.06
CA GLY A 26 -3.12 7.58 8.55
C GLY A 26 -3.44 8.64 7.48
N TRP A 27 -2.57 8.80 6.49
CA TRP A 27 -2.81 9.67 5.32
C TRP A 27 -3.99 9.22 4.43
N SER A 28 -4.47 7.98 4.58
CA SER A 28 -5.58 7.47 3.78
C SER A 28 -6.89 8.22 4.01
N THR A 29 -7.08 8.86 5.17
CA THR A 29 -8.29 9.62 5.48
C THR A 29 -8.32 10.95 4.72
N LEU A 30 -7.21 11.70 4.72
CA LEU A 30 -7.10 12.97 3.99
C LEU A 30 -7.28 12.78 2.48
N LEU A 31 -6.60 11.76 1.92
CA LEU A 31 -6.74 11.40 0.51
C LEU A 31 -8.17 10.99 0.16
N HIS A 32 -8.88 10.32 1.08
CA HIS A 32 -10.28 9.95 0.85
C HIS A 32 -11.19 11.17 0.77
N VAL A 33 -11.00 12.14 1.67
CA VAL A 33 -11.74 13.41 1.65
C VAL A 33 -11.45 14.17 0.35
N LEU A 34 -10.17 14.26 -0.05
CA LEU A 34 -9.78 14.95 -1.27
C LEU A 34 -10.40 14.33 -2.52
N ILE A 35 -10.39 12.99 -2.63
CA ILE A 35 -10.98 12.31 -3.79
C ILE A 35 -12.51 12.49 -3.81
N TRP A 36 -13.18 12.46 -2.65
CA TRP A 36 -14.62 12.74 -2.58
C TRP A 36 -14.96 14.17 -2.99
N LEU A 37 -14.17 15.15 -2.56
CA LEU A 37 -14.31 16.54 -2.95
C LEU A 37 -14.11 16.71 -4.47
N LEU A 38 -13.06 16.09 -5.02
CA LEU A 38 -12.79 16.09 -6.47
C LEU A 38 -13.94 15.46 -7.26
N LEU A 39 -14.47 14.33 -6.78
CA LEU A 39 -15.63 13.68 -7.39
C LEU A 39 -16.85 14.59 -7.37
N ALA A 40 -17.15 15.22 -6.23
CA ALA A 40 -18.28 16.14 -6.11
C ALA A 40 -18.16 17.32 -7.08
N MET A 41 -17.00 17.97 -7.15
CA MET A 41 -16.76 19.05 -8.12
C MET A 41 -16.88 18.57 -9.56
N THR A 42 -16.36 17.37 -9.87
CA THR A 42 -16.43 16.81 -11.22
C THR A 42 -17.87 16.54 -11.64
N VAL A 43 -18.70 16.00 -10.74
CA VAL A 43 -20.12 15.75 -11.00
C VAL A 43 -20.88 17.07 -11.21
N VAL A 44 -20.62 18.09 -10.40
CA VAL A 44 -21.22 19.42 -10.58
C VAL A 44 -20.87 20.01 -11.94
N VAL A 45 -19.61 19.92 -12.38
CA VAL A 45 -19.18 20.40 -13.70
C VAL A 45 -19.81 19.56 -14.82
N ALA A 46 -19.81 18.24 -14.69
CA ALA A 46 -20.35 17.32 -15.70
C ALA A 46 -21.87 17.48 -15.92
N ILE A 47 -22.62 17.88 -14.88
CA ILE A 47 -24.06 18.16 -14.97
C ILE A 47 -24.33 19.63 -15.31
N GLY A 48 -23.56 20.56 -14.75
CA GLY A 48 -23.72 21.99 -14.96
C GLY A 48 -23.43 22.42 -16.41
N LEU A 49 -22.43 21.82 -17.05
CA LEU A 49 -22.09 22.09 -18.45
C LEU A 49 -23.24 21.80 -19.42
N PRO A 50 -23.86 20.60 -19.44
CA PRO A 50 -24.99 20.34 -20.34
C PRO A 50 -26.21 21.19 -20.03
N ILE A 51 -26.52 21.46 -18.75
CA ILE A 51 -27.62 22.37 -18.39
C ILE A 51 -27.35 23.79 -18.92
N GLY A 52 -26.14 24.32 -18.68
CA GLY A 52 -25.74 25.63 -19.16
C GLY A 52 -25.75 25.72 -20.69
N LEU A 53 -25.34 24.64 -21.38
CA LEU A 53 -25.40 24.54 -22.84
C LEU A 53 -26.83 24.61 -23.37
N VAL A 54 -27.76 23.85 -22.78
CA VAL A 54 -29.18 23.87 -23.15
C VAL A 54 -29.78 25.26 -22.93
N VAL A 55 -29.47 25.91 -21.81
CA VAL A 55 -29.93 27.27 -21.51
C VAL A 55 -29.35 28.27 -22.51
N ALA A 56 -28.07 28.18 -22.86
CA ALA A 56 -27.43 29.08 -23.82
C ALA A 56 -28.06 28.97 -25.22
N ILE A 57 -28.32 27.74 -25.69
CA ILE A 57 -29.00 27.47 -26.97
C ILE A 57 -30.43 28.03 -26.93
N ALA A 58 -31.17 27.82 -25.85
CA ALA A 58 -32.53 28.32 -25.70
C ALA A 58 -32.62 29.86 -25.72
N ASN A 59 -31.55 30.56 -25.32
CA ASN A 59 -31.47 32.02 -25.34
C ASN A 59 -30.86 32.58 -26.64
N GLY A 60 -30.61 31.74 -27.66
CA GLY A 60 -30.09 32.19 -28.95
C GLY A 60 -28.61 32.61 -28.93
N VAL A 61 -27.86 32.22 -27.90
CA VAL A 61 -26.41 32.46 -27.84
C VAL A 61 -25.72 31.57 -28.87
N ALA A 62 -24.88 32.16 -29.72
CA ALA A 62 -24.08 31.40 -30.67
C ALA A 62 -23.06 30.52 -29.93
N VAL A 63 -23.29 29.22 -29.90
CA VAL A 63 -22.42 28.26 -29.21
C VAL A 63 -21.35 27.73 -30.16
N HIS A 64 -20.09 27.82 -29.75
CA HIS A 64 -18.99 27.23 -30.51
C HIS A 64 -19.10 25.69 -30.56
N PRO A 65 -18.84 25.02 -31.70
CA PRO A 65 -18.92 23.56 -31.83
C PRO A 65 -18.10 22.78 -30.80
N ILE A 66 -17.01 23.37 -30.29
CA ILE A 66 -16.15 22.81 -29.23
C ILE A 66 -16.91 22.62 -27.91
N ALA A 67 -17.95 23.42 -27.63
CA ALA A 67 -18.74 23.30 -26.42
C ALA A 67 -19.44 21.94 -26.30
N PHE A 68 -19.73 21.27 -27.42
CA PHE A 68 -20.30 19.91 -27.44
C PHE A 68 -19.29 18.83 -27.04
N ALA A 69 -17.99 19.11 -27.08
CA ALA A 69 -16.95 18.20 -26.60
C ALA A 69 -16.75 18.29 -25.07
N ALA A 70 -17.16 19.39 -24.43
CA ALA A 70 -16.98 19.60 -23.00
C ALA A 70 -17.73 18.56 -22.13
N PRO A 71 -18.98 18.14 -22.44
CA PRO A 71 -19.65 17.05 -21.71
C PRO A 71 -18.92 15.71 -21.83
N LEU A 72 -18.39 15.38 -23.01
CA LEU A 72 -17.62 14.15 -23.22
C LEU A 72 -16.34 14.13 -22.38
N GLY A 73 -15.64 15.27 -22.29
CA GLY A 73 -14.49 15.43 -21.40
C GLY A 73 -14.86 15.24 -19.92
N GLY A 74 -16.00 15.79 -19.50
CA GLY A 74 -16.54 15.61 -18.14
C GLY A 74 -16.81 14.14 -17.81
N VAL A 75 -17.50 13.42 -18.70
CA VAL A 75 -17.77 11.97 -18.53
C VAL A 75 -16.47 11.16 -18.47
N GLY A 76 -15.49 11.47 -19.33
CA GLY A 76 -14.18 10.83 -19.30
C GLY A 76 -13.45 11.05 -17.98
N LEU A 77 -13.48 12.26 -17.43
CA LEU A 77 -12.88 12.59 -16.14
C LEU A 77 -13.56 11.84 -14.98
N VAL A 78 -14.90 11.77 -14.98
CA VAL A 78 -15.66 10.98 -13.98
C VAL A 78 -15.26 9.50 -14.04
N ALA A 79 -15.22 8.92 -15.24
CA ALA A 79 -14.82 7.53 -15.43
C ALA A 79 -13.39 7.27 -14.89
N LEU A 80 -12.45 8.18 -15.18
CA LEU A 80 -11.08 8.12 -14.67
C LEU A 80 -11.04 8.15 -13.12
N VAL A 81 -11.78 9.08 -12.50
CA VAL A 81 -11.86 9.18 -11.02
C VAL A 81 -12.44 7.91 -10.42
N ILE A 82 -13.47 7.30 -11.02
CA ILE A 82 -14.06 6.04 -10.56
C ILE A 82 -13.03 4.89 -10.63
N VAL A 83 -12.26 4.81 -11.72
CA VAL A 83 -11.20 3.80 -11.88
C VAL A 83 -10.11 3.98 -10.80
N LEU A 84 -9.68 5.23 -10.55
CA LEU A 84 -8.73 5.55 -9.49
C LEU A 84 -9.27 5.20 -8.10
N LEU A 85 -10.54 5.50 -7.83
CA LEU A 85 -11.22 5.13 -6.58
C LEU A 85 -11.29 3.63 -6.37
N ARG A 86 -11.65 2.87 -7.41
CA ARG A 86 -11.68 1.39 -7.36
C ARG A 86 -10.30 0.81 -7.09
N SER A 87 -9.28 1.35 -7.76
CA SER A 87 -7.88 0.98 -7.52
C SER A 87 -7.50 1.24 -6.07
N HIS A 88 -7.75 2.44 -5.55
CA HIS A 88 -7.48 2.80 -4.16
C HIS A 88 -8.20 1.91 -3.15
N ARG A 89 -9.46 1.54 -3.40
CA ARG A 89 -10.21 0.61 -2.53
C ARG A 89 -9.53 -0.75 -2.43
N ARG A 90 -9.12 -1.34 -3.56
CA ARG A 90 -8.38 -2.61 -3.58
C ARG A 90 -7.06 -2.54 -2.80
N PHE A 91 -6.32 -1.43 -2.95
CA PHE A 91 -5.11 -1.20 -2.15
C PHE A 91 -5.39 -1.10 -0.65
N ARG A 92 -6.49 -0.44 -0.25
CA ARG A 92 -6.88 -0.34 1.16
C ARG A 92 -7.31 -1.69 1.74
N GLU A 93 -8.06 -2.48 0.99
CA GLU A 93 -8.45 -3.83 1.39
C GLU A 93 -7.22 -4.71 1.60
N ALA A 94 -6.26 -4.67 0.66
CA ALA A 94 -4.98 -5.37 0.81
C ALA A 94 -4.18 -4.89 2.04
N GLN A 95 -4.20 -3.59 2.36
CA GLN A 95 -3.51 -3.06 3.54
C GLN A 95 -4.14 -3.45 4.89
N ARG A 96 -5.44 -3.78 4.90
CA ARG A 96 -6.16 -4.24 6.10
C ARG A 96 -5.95 -5.73 6.38
N MET A 97 -5.46 -6.48 5.40
CA MET A 97 -5.19 -7.90 5.57
C MET A 97 -4.19 -8.12 6.71
N ALA A 98 -4.42 -9.20 7.45
CA ALA A 98 -3.64 -9.51 8.63
C ALA A 98 -2.17 -9.77 8.30
N VAL A 99 -1.32 -9.41 9.25
CA VAL A 99 0.11 -9.73 9.24
C VAL A 99 0.27 -10.95 10.13
N THR A 100 0.74 -12.05 9.56
CA THR A 100 0.91 -13.31 10.29
C THR A 100 2.39 -13.63 10.42
N PHE A 101 2.83 -13.81 11.66
CA PHE A 101 4.15 -14.33 12.00
C PHE A 101 3.98 -15.81 12.32
N ALA A 102 4.65 -16.68 11.59
CA ALA A 102 4.59 -18.12 11.80
C ALA A 102 5.99 -18.74 11.62
N PRO A 103 6.24 -19.98 12.08
CA PRO A 103 7.58 -20.59 11.98
C PRO A 103 8.04 -20.76 10.52
N GLN A 104 7.08 -21.02 9.63
CA GLN A 104 7.28 -21.13 8.18
C GLN A 104 7.67 -19.81 7.50
N GLY A 105 7.37 -18.67 8.11
CA GLY A 105 7.66 -17.36 7.53
C GLY A 105 6.72 -16.24 7.94
N LEU A 106 6.94 -15.09 7.33
CA LEU A 106 6.18 -13.87 7.48
C LEU A 106 5.15 -13.76 6.35
N THR A 107 3.87 -13.61 6.68
CA THR A 107 2.81 -13.32 5.71
C THR A 107 2.37 -11.87 5.88
N VAL A 108 2.55 -11.05 4.86
CA VAL A 108 2.22 -9.61 4.87
C VAL A 108 1.12 -9.36 3.85
N ARG A 109 -0.01 -8.84 4.31
CA ARG A 109 -1.09 -8.40 3.41
C ARG A 109 -1.60 -9.51 2.46
N GLY A 110 -1.70 -10.74 2.99
CA GLY A 110 -2.06 -11.92 2.20
C GLY A 110 -0.96 -12.44 1.25
N ILE A 111 0.23 -11.84 1.28
CA ILE A 111 1.40 -12.26 0.49
C ILE A 111 2.35 -13.01 1.41
N GLY A 112 2.53 -14.31 1.16
CA GLY A 112 3.40 -15.17 1.94
C GLY A 112 2.94 -16.64 1.93
N PRO A 113 3.60 -17.48 2.74
CA PRO A 113 4.63 -17.13 3.72
C PRO A 113 5.97 -16.79 3.06
N ILE A 114 6.59 -15.68 3.47
CA ILE A 114 7.96 -15.31 3.12
C ILE A 114 8.89 -15.97 4.14
N PRO A 115 9.75 -16.93 3.74
CA PRO A 115 10.60 -17.64 4.69
C PRO A 115 11.53 -16.70 5.48
N TRP A 116 11.79 -17.02 6.75
CA TRP A 116 12.67 -16.19 7.59
C TRP A 116 14.12 -16.14 7.11
N HIS A 117 14.57 -17.12 6.33
CA HIS A 117 15.89 -17.13 5.70
C HIS A 117 15.97 -16.28 4.43
N ASP A 118 14.82 -15.85 3.89
CA ASP A 118 14.74 -14.97 2.72
C ASP A 118 14.84 -13.47 3.09
N VAL A 119 14.81 -13.18 4.38
CA VAL A 119 14.82 -11.82 4.93
C VAL A 119 15.93 -11.69 5.98
N TYR A 120 16.60 -10.54 6.00
CA TYR A 120 17.48 -10.14 7.09
C TYR A 120 16.68 -9.54 8.25
N PRO A 121 17.26 -9.45 9.46
CA PRO A 121 16.64 -8.77 10.58
C PRO A 121 16.21 -7.34 10.24
N PRO A 122 15.12 -6.84 10.86
CA PRO A 122 14.63 -5.49 10.59
C PRO A 122 15.68 -4.44 10.96
N SER A 123 15.87 -3.45 10.10
CA SER A 123 16.78 -2.34 10.30
C SER A 123 16.22 -1.05 9.70
N HIS A 124 16.73 0.09 10.17
CA HIS A 124 16.43 1.37 9.54
C HIS A 124 17.39 1.58 8.39
N GLN A 125 16.87 1.77 7.18
CA GLN A 125 17.67 2.07 5.99
C GLN A 125 17.15 3.32 5.29
N LEU A 126 18.05 4.03 4.64
CA LEU A 126 17.70 5.09 3.70
C LEU A 126 17.24 4.43 2.41
N VAL A 127 15.95 4.54 2.12
CA VAL A 127 15.35 4.04 0.89
C VAL A 127 14.90 5.21 0.03
N PRO A 128 14.94 5.10 -1.31
CA PRO A 128 14.37 6.12 -2.17
C PRO A 128 12.92 6.42 -1.77
N SER A 129 12.59 7.72 -1.67
CA SER A 129 11.21 8.12 -1.43
C SER A 129 10.33 7.64 -2.57
N GLN A 130 9.09 7.28 -2.25
CA GLN A 130 8.11 6.87 -3.25
C GLN A 130 7.55 8.07 -4.03
N TYR A 131 7.58 9.25 -3.41
CA TYR A 131 6.90 10.46 -3.91
C TYR A 131 7.87 11.58 -4.26
N ASP A 132 9.12 11.48 -3.81
CA ASP A 132 10.15 12.48 -4.06
C ASP A 132 11.42 11.81 -4.61
N SER A 133 12.27 12.61 -5.23
CA SER A 133 13.63 12.28 -5.67
C SER A 133 14.62 12.04 -4.52
N GLY A 134 14.22 12.31 -3.28
CA GLY A 134 15.04 12.15 -2.08
C GLY A 134 15.08 10.73 -1.51
N TYR A 135 15.78 10.59 -0.39
CA TYR A 135 15.84 9.38 0.41
C TYR A 135 15.10 9.60 1.73
N GLU A 136 14.38 8.56 2.18
CA GLU A 136 13.69 8.56 3.47
C GLU A 136 14.22 7.42 4.34
N ARG A 137 14.45 7.72 5.62
CA ARG A 137 14.79 6.69 6.60
C ARG A 137 13.52 5.91 6.94
N ARG A 138 13.47 4.64 6.56
CA ARG A 138 12.31 3.75 6.82
C ARG A 138 12.74 2.46 7.48
N ALA A 139 11.84 1.88 8.28
CA ALA A 139 11.99 0.55 8.83
C ALA A 139 11.74 -0.50 7.74
N VAL A 140 12.77 -1.29 7.44
CA VAL A 140 12.73 -2.30 6.38
C VAL A 140 13.38 -3.60 6.84
N MET A 141 13.04 -4.69 6.14
CA MET A 141 13.74 -5.98 6.24
C MET A 141 14.42 -6.23 4.89
N PRO A 142 15.76 -6.14 4.82
CA PRO A 142 16.49 -6.39 3.58
C PRO A 142 16.24 -7.83 3.12
N LEU A 143 16.12 -8.04 1.81
CA LEU A 143 15.97 -9.38 1.25
C LEU A 143 17.35 -10.02 1.09
N THR A 144 17.43 -11.34 1.32
CA THR A 144 18.61 -12.12 0.93
C THR A 144 18.60 -12.36 -0.58
N ALA A 145 19.66 -12.96 -1.14
CA ALA A 145 19.70 -13.32 -2.55
C ALA A 145 18.55 -14.28 -2.95
N SER A 146 18.21 -15.26 -2.10
CA SER A 146 17.06 -16.15 -2.33
C SER A 146 15.73 -15.40 -2.20
N GLY A 147 15.62 -14.51 -1.20
CA GLY A 147 14.44 -13.67 -1.01
C GLY A 147 14.17 -12.75 -2.19
N LEU A 148 15.22 -12.13 -2.76
CA LEU A 148 15.12 -11.34 -3.99
C LEU A 148 14.54 -12.16 -5.15
N GLN A 149 15.04 -13.39 -5.34
CA GLN A 149 14.56 -14.27 -6.40
C GLN A 149 13.09 -14.65 -6.18
N ASN A 150 12.72 -15.03 -4.96
CA ASN A 150 11.35 -15.42 -4.63
C ASN A 150 10.37 -14.26 -4.77
N VAL A 151 10.73 -13.09 -4.26
CA VAL A 151 9.91 -11.87 -4.39
C VAL A 151 9.81 -11.42 -5.86
N SER A 152 10.87 -11.59 -6.67
CA SER A 152 10.85 -11.21 -8.08
C SER A 152 9.84 -12.01 -8.93
N ARG A 153 9.53 -13.25 -8.50
CA ARG A 153 8.53 -14.12 -9.16
C ARG A 153 7.09 -13.70 -8.85
N LEU A 154 6.87 -12.85 -7.85
CA LEU A 154 5.54 -12.35 -7.52
C LEU A 154 5.01 -11.39 -8.59
N ALA A 155 3.69 -11.40 -8.76
CA ALA A 155 2.99 -10.45 -9.62
C ALA A 155 3.37 -9.00 -9.25
N PRO A 156 3.50 -8.07 -10.22
CA PRO A 156 3.89 -6.68 -9.95
C PRO A 156 3.02 -6.00 -8.88
N ALA A 157 1.72 -6.32 -8.83
CA ALA A 157 0.81 -5.81 -7.82
C ALA A 157 1.18 -6.25 -6.39
N HIS A 158 1.63 -7.48 -6.20
CA HIS A 158 2.07 -8.01 -4.91
C HIS A 158 3.42 -7.43 -4.49
N ARG A 159 4.36 -7.27 -5.44
CA ARG A 159 5.67 -6.63 -5.17
C ARG A 159 5.51 -5.22 -4.62
N LYS A 160 4.59 -4.42 -5.19
CA LYS A 160 4.25 -3.07 -4.72
C LYS A 160 3.70 -3.02 -3.30
N LEU A 161 3.12 -4.11 -2.81
CA LEU A 161 2.58 -4.19 -1.45
C LEU A 161 3.65 -4.60 -0.42
N LEU A 162 4.76 -5.21 -0.84
CA LEU A 162 5.79 -5.73 0.05
C LEU A 162 6.86 -4.70 0.41
N GLY A 163 7.25 -3.79 -0.49
CA GLY A 163 8.33 -2.85 -0.20
C GLY A 163 8.31 -1.58 -1.05
N PRO A 164 9.25 -0.66 -0.79
CA PRO A 164 9.37 0.58 -1.53
C PRO A 164 9.73 0.22 -2.97
N THR A 165 8.78 0.38 -3.89
CA THR A 165 9.05 0.17 -5.30
C THR A 165 9.56 1.49 -5.85
N SER A 166 10.87 1.60 -6.08
CA SER A 166 11.42 2.66 -6.90
C SER A 166 11.08 2.37 -8.36
N GLY A 167 10.52 3.37 -9.07
CA GLY A 167 10.21 3.26 -10.49
C GLY A 167 8.84 3.83 -10.86
N GLY A 168 8.82 4.62 -11.93
CA GLY A 168 7.59 5.19 -12.48
C GLY A 168 6.66 4.15 -13.10
N LEU A 169 5.47 4.59 -13.52
CA LEU A 169 4.45 3.74 -14.17
C LEU A 169 4.97 2.99 -15.41
N LEU A 170 6.01 3.52 -16.06
CA LEU A 170 6.57 3.01 -17.32
C LEU A 170 7.75 2.03 -17.13
N THR A 171 8.45 2.04 -15.99
CA THR A 171 9.67 1.23 -15.79
C THR A 171 9.43 -0.13 -15.13
N GLY A 172 8.18 -0.61 -15.08
CA GLY A 172 7.88 -2.00 -14.72
C GLY A 172 8.18 -2.40 -13.27
N GLY A 173 8.46 -1.42 -12.39
CA GLY A 173 8.82 -1.63 -10.99
C GLY A 173 10.21 -2.25 -10.84
N GLN A 174 11.18 -1.47 -10.35
CA GLN A 174 12.50 -2.01 -10.06
C GLN A 174 12.41 -3.11 -9.01
N ARG A 175 13.46 -3.95 -8.98
CA ARG A 175 13.63 -4.99 -7.96
C ARG A 175 13.63 -4.33 -6.59
N THR A 176 12.70 -4.77 -5.75
CA THR A 176 12.62 -4.33 -4.37
C THR A 176 13.69 -5.05 -3.57
N GLU A 177 14.69 -4.33 -3.07
CA GLU A 177 15.80 -4.91 -2.30
C GLU A 177 15.46 -5.16 -0.83
N SER A 178 14.38 -4.55 -0.35
CA SER A 178 13.94 -4.66 1.03
C SER A 178 12.43 -4.62 1.11
N ILE A 179 11.84 -5.42 2.00
CA ILE A 179 10.42 -5.34 2.30
C ILE A 179 10.19 -4.35 3.43
N HIS A 180 9.07 -3.62 3.41
CA HIS A 180 8.71 -2.76 4.53
C HIS A 180 8.42 -3.62 5.76
N VAL A 181 8.85 -3.14 6.93
CA VAL A 181 8.36 -3.71 8.19
C VAL A 181 6.84 -3.52 8.20
N PRO A 182 6.05 -4.59 8.38
CA PRO A 182 4.60 -4.51 8.32
C PRO A 182 4.06 -3.55 9.39
N SER A 183 2.90 -2.96 9.16
CA SER A 183 2.23 -2.11 10.17
C SER A 183 1.00 -2.82 10.73
N ALA A 184 0.89 -2.89 12.06
CA ALA A 184 -0.30 -3.43 12.74
C ALA A 184 -1.05 -2.33 13.48
N ALA A 185 -2.39 -2.43 13.53
CA ALA A 185 -3.27 -1.34 13.97
C ALA A 185 -3.01 -0.85 15.40
N ALA A 186 -2.49 -1.72 16.27
CA ALA A 186 -2.27 -1.43 17.69
C ALA A 186 -0.79 -1.29 18.07
N MET A 187 0.13 -1.28 17.09
CA MET A 187 1.57 -1.38 17.36
C MET A 187 2.36 -0.32 16.59
N GLY A 188 3.25 0.39 17.29
CA GLY A 188 4.16 1.34 16.67
C GLY A 188 5.23 0.65 15.82
N THR A 189 5.87 1.40 14.92
CA THR A 189 6.92 0.87 14.04
C THR A 189 8.08 0.23 14.82
N GLU A 190 8.53 0.87 15.91
CA GLU A 190 9.60 0.36 16.77
C GLU A 190 9.24 -0.95 17.47
N GLU A 191 8.01 -1.04 18.00
CA GLU A 191 7.50 -2.26 18.61
C GLU A 191 7.38 -3.38 17.60
N MET A 192 6.96 -3.07 16.37
CA MET A 192 6.91 -4.04 15.29
C MET A 192 8.30 -4.51 14.90
N MET A 193 9.27 -3.61 14.79
CA MET A 193 10.67 -3.98 14.53
C MET A 193 11.18 -4.94 15.60
N ARG A 194 10.89 -4.68 16.88
CA ARG A 194 11.25 -5.60 17.98
C ARG A 194 10.58 -6.96 17.83
N LEU A 195 9.30 -7.00 17.48
CA LEU A 195 8.56 -8.25 17.26
C LEU A 195 9.11 -9.04 16.06
N CYS A 196 9.38 -8.37 14.94
CA CYS A 196 10.03 -8.94 13.76
C CYS A 196 11.42 -9.49 14.09
N ALA A 197 12.22 -8.75 14.86
CA ALA A 197 13.54 -9.18 15.29
C ALA A 197 13.47 -10.42 16.19
N LEU A 198 12.51 -10.46 17.13
CA LEU A 198 12.27 -11.62 17.98
C LEU A 198 11.85 -12.84 17.15
N ALA A 199 10.91 -12.70 16.22
CA ALA A 199 10.49 -13.78 15.33
C ALA A 199 11.66 -14.30 14.46
N HIS A 200 12.50 -13.38 13.96
CA HIS A 200 13.70 -13.74 13.19
C HIS A 200 14.71 -14.50 14.04
N GLN A 201 14.92 -14.12 15.30
CA GLN A 201 15.78 -14.87 16.23
C GLN A 201 15.24 -16.28 16.50
N LEU A 202 13.92 -16.42 16.72
CA LEU A 202 13.28 -17.70 17.01
C LEU A 202 13.31 -18.66 15.81
N TYR A 203 13.04 -18.17 14.61
CA TYR A 203 12.79 -19.01 13.43
C TYR A 203 13.86 -18.90 12.34
N GLY A 204 14.54 -17.76 12.22
CA GLY A 204 15.55 -17.51 11.19
C GLY A 204 16.88 -18.22 11.44
N GLN A 205 17.22 -18.54 12.69
CA GLN A 205 18.46 -19.24 13.05
C GLN A 205 18.31 -20.76 13.17
N GLY A 206 17.07 -21.27 13.30
CA GLY A 206 16.79 -22.70 13.51
C GLY A 206 17.17 -23.61 12.33
N GLY A 207 17.32 -23.07 11.12
CA GLY A 207 17.71 -23.84 9.92
C GLY A 207 19.19 -24.22 9.81
N ARG A 208 20.03 -23.90 10.81
CA ARG A 208 21.49 -24.19 10.82
C ARG A 208 21.94 -25.22 11.86
N ARG A 209 21.01 -25.90 12.55
CA ARG A 209 21.32 -26.94 13.56
C ARG A 209 20.79 -28.33 13.18
N GLY A 210 20.64 -28.62 11.89
CA GLY A 210 20.32 -29.95 11.38
C GLY A 210 21.48 -30.51 10.57
#